data_AF-A0A0S9C5N1-F1
#
_entry.id   AF-A0A0S9C5N1-F1
#
_cell.length_a   1.000
_cell.length_b   1.000
_cell.length_c   1.000
_cell.angle_alpha   90.00
_cell.angle_beta   90.00
_cell.angle_gamma   90.00
#
_symmetry.space_group_name_H-M   'P 1'
#
loop_
_entity.id
_entity.type
_entity.pdbx_description
1 polymer ?
#
loop_
_entity_poly.entity_id
_entity_poly.type
_entity_poly.pdbx_seq_one_letter_code
_entity_poly.pdbx_strand_id
1 'polypeptide(L)' 'MGVTKKRGLAIGTAAEPADRVLTPEQKRELTIDTMASWALEGMEPSRQTVENINAFLRGEVTMDEYLRKLKGSCPR' A
#
# COMPACT_ATOMS: atom_id res chain seq x y z
N MET A 1 33.44 40.84 -1.98
CA MET A 1 33.15 39.92 -3.10
C MET A 1 32.81 38.56 -2.51
N GLY A 2 31.52 38.26 -2.36
CA GLY A 2 31.04 37.04 -1.69
C GLY A 2 30.90 35.90 -2.69
N VAL A 3 31.48 34.75 -2.34
CA VAL A 3 31.56 33.53 -3.15
C VAL A 3 30.17 32.87 -3.29
N THR A 4 29.72 32.71 -4.52
CA THR A 4 28.47 32.03 -4.91
C THR A 4 28.59 30.52 -4.65
N LYS A 5 27.92 30.02 -3.60
CA LYS A 5 27.87 28.59 -3.30
C LYS A 5 26.75 27.91 -4.10
N LYS A 6 27.17 27.19 -5.14
CA LYS A 6 26.38 26.21 -5.91
C LYS A 6 25.58 25.29 -4.97
N ARG A 7 24.29 25.14 -5.24
CA ARG A 7 23.52 23.94 -4.85
C ARG A 7 23.00 23.31 -6.13
N GLY A 8 23.77 22.35 -6.64
CA GLY A 8 23.28 21.41 -7.64
C GLY A 8 22.18 20.59 -6.99
N LEU A 9 21.00 20.61 -7.60
CA LEU A 9 19.88 19.76 -7.26
C LEU A 9 20.26 18.35 -7.71
N ALA A 10 20.88 17.57 -6.84
CA ALA A 10 20.99 16.14 -7.02
C ALA A 10 19.59 15.57 -6.82
N ILE A 11 18.85 15.43 -7.92
CA ILE A 11 17.77 14.47 -8.06
C ILE A 11 18.40 13.09 -7.85
N GLY A 12 18.57 12.72 -6.59
CA GLY A 12 18.92 11.37 -6.21
C GLY A 12 17.79 10.48 -6.65
N THR A 13 18.07 9.65 -7.66
CA THR A 13 17.33 8.45 -8.00
C THR A 13 16.78 7.84 -6.72
N ALA A 14 15.46 7.95 -6.53
CA ALA A 14 14.77 7.23 -5.48
C ALA A 14 14.99 5.74 -5.78
N ALA A 15 15.91 5.13 -5.04
CA ALA A 15 16.09 3.70 -5.06
C ALA A 15 14.72 3.07 -4.82
N GLU A 16 14.27 2.22 -5.74
CA GLU A 16 13.08 1.41 -5.55
C GLU A 16 13.19 0.75 -4.17
N PRO A 17 12.22 0.95 -3.27
CA PRO A 17 12.32 0.33 -1.97
C PRO A 17 12.19 -1.17 -2.18
N ALA A 18 13.32 -1.86 -1.97
CA ALA A 18 13.37 -3.29 -1.75
C ALA A 18 12.17 -3.72 -0.90
N ASP A 19 11.58 -4.87 -1.24
CA ASP A 19 10.50 -5.56 -0.54
C ASP A 19 10.71 -5.50 0.99
N ARG A 20 10.25 -4.42 1.61
CA ARG A 20 10.45 -4.14 3.01
C ARG A 20 9.18 -4.57 3.70
N VAL A 21 9.33 -5.49 4.64
CA VAL A 21 8.22 -5.89 5.51
C VAL A 21 7.69 -4.64 6.21
N LEU A 22 6.48 -4.24 5.82
CA LEU A 22 5.81 -3.07 6.38
C LEU A 22 5.46 -3.32 7.85
N THR A 23 5.65 -2.31 8.69
CA THR A 23 5.13 -2.33 10.07
C THR A 23 3.59 -2.36 10.06
N PRO A 24 2.94 -2.78 11.15
CA PRO A 24 1.48 -2.74 11.24
C PRO A 24 0.88 -1.36 10.97
N GLU A 25 1.52 -0.30 11.45
CA GLU A 25 1.10 1.08 11.18
C GLU A 25 1.21 1.43 9.69
N GLN A 26 2.35 1.11 9.06
CA GLN A 26 2.54 1.35 7.62
C GLN A 26 1.53 0.59 6.76
N LYS A 27 1.18 -0.65 7.13
CA LYS A 27 0.13 -1.43 6.44
C LYS A 27 -1.22 -0.73 6.55
N ARG A 28 -1.54 -0.18 7.73
CA ARG A 28 -2.80 0.53 7.97
C ARG A 28 -2.87 1.81 7.15
N GLU A 29 -1.81 2.61 7.14
CA GLU A 29 -1.73 3.83 6.35
C GLU A 29 -1.89 3.56 4.86
N LEU A 30 -1.16 2.57 4.33
CA LEU A 30 -1.28 2.16 2.93
C LEU A 30 -2.69 1.68 2.57
N THR A 31 -3.34 0.95 3.48
CA THR A 31 -4.71 0.49 3.28
C THR A 31 -5.69 1.65 3.19
N ILE A 32 -5.55 2.65 4.08
CA ILE A 32 -6.40 3.85 4.07
C ILE A 32 -6.19 4.64 2.78
N ASP A 33 -4.94 4.84 2.37
CA ASP A 33 -4.58 5.54 1.14
C ASP A 33 -5.17 4.86 -0.12
N THR A 34 -5.09 3.53 -0.16
CA THR A 34 -5.67 2.72 -1.24
C THR A 34 -7.19 2.86 -1.28
N MET A 35 -7.86 2.75 -0.13
CA MET A 35 -9.33 2.88 -0.06
C MET A 35 -9.80 4.30 -0.40
N ALA A 36 -9.04 5.32 0.01
CA ALA A 36 -9.31 6.70 -0.36
C ALA A 36 -9.18 6.90 -1.88
N SER A 37 -8.15 6.32 -2.50
CA SER A 37 -7.97 6.34 -3.95
C SER A 37 -9.15 5.69 -4.68
N TRP A 38 -9.64 4.54 -4.22
CA TRP A 38 -10.85 3.91 -4.78
C TRP A 38 -12.08 4.81 -4.66
N ALA A 39 -12.28 5.43 -3.51
CA ALA A 39 -13.41 6.35 -3.29
C ALA A 39 -13.35 7.56 -4.23
N LEU A 40 -12.15 8.10 -4.50
CA LEU A 40 -11.96 9.20 -5.46
C LEU A 40 -12.31 8.78 -6.90
N GLU A 41 -12.12 7.51 -7.25
CA GLU A 41 -12.54 6.94 -8.53
C GLU A 41 -14.01 6.46 -8.54
N GLY A 42 -14.76 6.69 -7.47
CA GLY A 42 -16.16 6.24 -7.34
C GLY A 42 -16.30 4.73 -7.19
N MET A 43 -15.23 4.02 -6.82
CA MET A 43 -15.24 2.58 -6.54
C MET A 43 -15.50 2.34 -5.05
N GLU A 44 -16.48 1.48 -4.75
CA GLU A 44 -16.75 1.04 -3.39
C GLU A 44 -16.37 -0.45 -3.23
N PRO A 45 -15.46 -0.80 -2.30
CA PRO A 45 -15.13 -2.19 -2.06
C PRO A 45 -16.31 -2.93 -1.46
N SER A 46 -16.47 -4.21 -1.83
CA SER A 46 -17.50 -5.04 -1.23
C SER A 46 -17.29 -5.20 0.29
N ARG A 47 -18.38 -5.45 1.03
CA ARG A 47 -18.29 -5.74 2.48
C ARG A 47 -17.30 -6.86 2.80
N GLN A 48 -17.30 -7.92 1.99
CA GLN A 48 -16.38 -9.05 2.17
C GLN A 48 -14.92 -8.62 1.96
N THR A 49 -14.64 -7.73 1.01
CA THR A 49 -13.31 -7.15 0.79
C THR A 49 -12.85 -6.39 2.02
N VAL A 50 -13.71 -5.54 2.59
CA VAL A 50 -13.40 -4.78 3.82
C VAL A 50 -13.15 -5.71 5.02
N GLU A 51 -13.95 -6.77 5.18
CA GLU A 51 -13.76 -7.76 6.24
C GLU A 51 -12.41 -8.49 6.12
N ASN A 52 -12.03 -8.90 4.90
CA ASN A 52 -10.76 -9.57 4.67
C ASN A 52 -9.54 -8.64 4.88
N ILE A 53 -9.64 -7.37 4.46
CA ILE A 53 -8.61 -6.34 4.71
C ILE A 53 -8.41 -6.16 6.22
N ASN A 54 -9.50 -6.06 6.99
CA ASN A 54 -9.42 -5.91 8.44
C ASN A 54 -8.78 -7.14 9.11
N ALA A 55 -9.10 -8.36 8.65
CA ALA A 55 -8.47 -9.57 9.16
C ALA A 55 -6.96 -9.62 8.86
N PHE A 56 -6.55 -9.15 7.69
CA PHE A 56 -5.12 -9.00 7.34
C PHE A 56 -4.42 -7.97 8.23
N LEU A 57 -5.03 -6.80 8.48
CA LEU A 57 -4.47 -5.76 9.34
C LEU A 57 -4.34 -6.20 10.81
N ARG A 58 -5.25 -7.05 11.29
CA ARG A 58 -5.17 -7.66 12.63
C ARG A 58 -4.17 -8.81 12.71
N GLY A 59 -3.58 -9.24 11.59
CA GLY A 59 -2.66 -10.38 11.54
C GLY A 59 -3.35 -11.75 11.67
N GLU A 60 -4.67 -11.80 11.54
CA GLU A 60 -5.45 -13.06 11.62
C GLU A 60 -5.35 -13.88 10.34
N VAL A 61 -4.95 -13.26 9.22
CA VAL A 61 -4.81 -13.88 7.90
C VAL A 61 -3.47 -13.46 7.30
N THR A 62 -2.70 -14.44 6.82
CA THR A 62 -1.46 -14.16 6.10
C THR A 62 -1.74 -13.62 4.68
N MET A 63 -0.80 -12.86 4.10
CA MET A 63 -0.94 -12.37 2.71
C MET A 63 -1.21 -13.53 1.73
N ASP A 64 -0.54 -14.67 1.94
CA ASP A 64 -0.67 -15.84 1.07
C ASP A 64 -2.06 -16.49 1.15
N GLU A 65 -2.66 -16.54 2.35
CA GLU A 65 -4.04 -16.99 2.54
C GLU A 65 -5.06 -16.01 1.96
N TYR A 66 -4.82 -14.70 2.11
CA TYR A 66 -5.66 -13.65 1.53
C TYR A 66 -5.67 -13.75 -0.01
N LEU A 67 -4.51 -13.89 -0.63
CA LEU A 67 -4.37 -14.03 -2.09
C LEU A 67 -5.00 -15.33 -2.60
N ARG A 68 -4.91 -16.44 -1.85
CA ARG A 68 -5.60 -17.69 -2.20
C ARG A 68 -7.11 -17.53 -2.20
N LYS A 69 -7.69 -16.82 -1.23
CA LYS A 69 -9.13 -16.51 -1.21
C LYS A 69 -9.53 -15.68 -2.43
N LEU A 70 -8.75 -14.66 -2.79
CA LEU A 70 -9.04 -13.83 -3.97
C LEU A 70 -8.97 -14.62 -5.28
N LYS A 71 -7.95 -15.46 -5.46
CA LYS A 71 -7.81 -16.31 -6.65
C LYS A 71 -8.91 -17.39 -6.75
N GLY A 72 -9.37 -17.91 -5.62
CA GLY A 72 -10.46 -18.90 -5.59
C GLY A 72 -11.83 -18.31 -5.92
N SER A 73 -12.03 -17.00 -5.70
CA SER A 73 -13.31 -16.32 -5.94
C SER A 73 -13.48 -15.75 -7.35
N CYS A 74 -12.43 -15.80 -8.20
CA CYS A 74 -12.50 -15.34 -9.58
C CYS A 74 -12.91 -16.53 -10.48
N PRO A 75 -14.15 -16.58 -11.02
CA PRO A 75 -14.48 -17.59 -12.03
C PRO A 75 -13.59 -17.37 -13.26
N ARG A 76 -13.02 -18.45 -13.78
CA ARG A 76 -12.27 -18.40 -15.04
C ARG A 76 -13.14 -17.98 -16.21
#